data_AF-A0A1B9YDK9-F1
#
_entry.id   AF-A0A1B9YDK9-F1
#
_cell.length_a   1.000
_cell.length_b   1.000
_cell.length_c   1.000
_cell.angle_alpha   90.00
_cell.angle_beta   90.00
_cell.angle_gamma   90.00
#
_symmetry.space_group_name_H-M   'P 1'
#
loop_
_entity.id
_entity.type
_entity.pdbx_description
1 polymer ?
#
loop_
_entity_poly.entity_id
_entity_poly.type
_entity_poly.pdbx_seq_one_letter_code
_entity_poly.pdbx_strand_id
1 'polypeptide(L)'
;MDLKIKLEQLHQKVVGLKDQIGTEEATKNAFVMPFIQILGYDIFNPTEVIPEHICDIGTKKGEKIDYVIRKDDEPILIIECKHWKESADAHNSQLHRYYHVSKSRFGVLTNGIVYNFYTDLEKPNIMDEKPFFTINIEDIKDSSIKILESFTKKGYNLESILDSAEALKYIKAIRKEFEKEIENPSDEIVRLLVGRFFEKPLTANRMIAFKEYTKKALTTSINESISFRLKSALSINEQIEKQEEKITNSASIDENNDSKIVTTEEELEGYQIVKAILREKVPSSRIAYRDTLSYFGILLDDNNRKPLCRLHFNTANKYLETFHNGKDAGEKVLLNDLDEIYNYKKELLKTLENYS
;
A
#
# COMPACT_ATOMS: atom_id res chain seq x y z
N MET A 1 -4.62 -7.06 9.44
CA MET A 1 -6.06 -6.87 9.69
C MET A 1 -6.29 -6.16 11.03
N ASP A 2 -5.77 -6.69 12.14
CA ASP A 2 -5.88 -6.08 13.48
C ASP A 2 -5.30 -4.64 13.58
N LEU A 3 -4.12 -4.39 13.00
CA LEU A 3 -3.48 -3.06 13.03
C LEU A 3 -4.34 -1.97 12.36
N LYS A 4 -4.98 -2.30 11.23
CA LYS A 4 -5.81 -1.36 10.48
C LYS A 4 -7.02 -0.91 11.29
N ILE A 5 -7.75 -1.85 11.86
CA ILE A 5 -8.94 -1.59 12.69
C ILE A 5 -8.58 -0.70 13.88
N LYS A 6 -7.46 -1.00 14.55
CA LYS A 6 -6.96 -0.20 15.67
C LYS A 6 -6.60 1.23 15.28
N LEU A 7 -5.98 1.42 14.11
CA LEU A 7 -5.66 2.74 13.59
C LEU A 7 -6.93 3.51 13.18
N GLU A 8 -7.94 2.85 12.64
CA GLU A 8 -9.25 3.45 12.34
C GLU A 8 -9.98 3.86 13.63
N GLN A 9 -9.88 3.08 14.70
CA GLN A 9 -10.39 3.48 16.03
C GLN A 9 -9.65 4.71 16.56
N LEU A 10 -8.32 4.77 16.39
CA LEU A 10 -7.54 5.95 16.74
C LEU A 10 -7.96 7.18 15.91
N HIS A 11 -8.23 6.99 14.61
CA HIS A 11 -8.77 8.03 13.75
C HIS A 11 -10.08 8.61 14.29
N GLN A 12 -11.06 7.76 14.61
CA GLN A 12 -12.34 8.21 15.18
C GLN A 12 -12.14 8.98 16.49
N LYS A 13 -11.20 8.53 17.33
CA LYS A 13 -10.83 9.22 18.58
C LYS A 13 -10.21 10.59 18.33
N VAL A 14 -9.29 10.70 17.36
CA VAL A 14 -8.66 11.97 16.96
C VAL A 14 -9.71 12.96 16.49
N VAL A 15 -10.58 12.55 15.56
CA VAL A 15 -11.64 13.41 15.01
C VAL A 15 -12.61 13.86 16.10
N GLY A 16 -13.01 12.96 17.00
CA GLY A 16 -13.99 13.27 18.05
C GLY A 16 -13.46 14.11 19.22
N LEU A 17 -12.15 14.07 19.51
CA LEU A 17 -11.59 14.67 20.73
C LEU A 17 -10.60 15.82 20.51
N LYS A 18 -10.00 15.97 19.33
CA LYS A 18 -8.89 16.94 19.13
C LYS A 18 -9.27 18.36 19.55
N ASP A 19 -10.47 18.83 19.23
CA ASP A 19 -10.91 20.19 19.57
C ASP A 19 -11.10 20.43 21.07
N GLN A 20 -11.24 19.36 21.86
CA GLN A 20 -11.35 19.41 23.32
C GLN A 20 -9.99 19.36 24.02
N ILE A 21 -8.91 19.08 23.28
CA ILE A 21 -7.56 18.99 23.80
C ILE A 21 -6.87 20.35 23.71
N GLY A 22 -6.52 20.90 24.87
CA GLY A 22 -5.88 22.21 25.00
C GLY A 22 -4.39 22.19 25.33
N THR A 23 -3.78 21.02 25.60
CA THR A 23 -2.37 20.91 25.99
C THR A 23 -1.63 19.82 25.25
N GLU A 24 -0.32 19.96 25.14
CA GLU A 24 0.57 18.95 24.55
C GLU A 24 0.49 17.64 25.34
N GLU A 25 0.45 17.72 26.67
CA GLU A 25 0.32 16.54 27.53
C GLU A 25 -1.00 15.79 27.29
N ALA A 26 -2.10 16.51 27.10
CA ALA A 26 -3.36 15.88 26.72
C ALA A 26 -3.29 15.27 25.31
N THR A 27 -2.54 15.87 24.37
CA THR A 27 -2.27 15.28 23.04
C THR A 27 -1.52 13.95 23.16
N LYS A 28 -0.46 13.93 23.99
CA LYS A 28 0.34 12.73 24.26
C LYS A 28 -0.52 11.59 24.81
N ASN A 29 -1.29 11.86 25.86
CA ASN A 29 -2.15 10.86 26.50
C ASN A 29 -3.32 10.41 25.60
N ALA A 30 -3.96 11.33 24.89
CA ALA A 30 -5.15 11.00 24.12
C ALA A 30 -4.84 10.31 22.79
N PHE A 31 -3.72 10.64 22.14
CA PHE A 31 -3.42 10.21 20.77
C PHE A 31 -2.11 9.43 20.64
N VAL A 32 -1.00 9.94 21.20
CA VAL A 32 0.33 9.33 21.02
C VAL A 32 0.47 8.02 21.80
N MET A 33 0.07 7.98 23.08
CA MET A 33 0.13 6.76 23.89
C MET A 33 -0.71 5.62 23.28
N PRO A 34 -1.97 5.84 22.85
CA PRO A 34 -2.71 4.84 22.09
C PRO A 34 -1.98 4.38 20.84
N PHE A 35 -1.35 5.27 20.08
CA PHE A 35 -0.57 4.87 18.91
C PHE A 35 0.59 3.93 19.28
N ILE A 36 1.36 4.24 20.33
CA ILE A 36 2.44 3.37 20.84
C ILE A 36 1.88 2.00 21.24
N GLN A 37 0.73 1.98 21.93
CA GLN A 37 0.05 0.74 22.31
C GLN A 37 -0.43 -0.07 21.09
N ILE A 38 -0.90 0.61 20.03
CA ILE A 38 -1.31 -0.02 18.77
C ILE A 38 -0.14 -0.72 18.07
N LEU A 39 1.07 -0.15 18.16
CA LEU A 39 2.31 -0.82 17.72
C LEU A 39 2.66 -2.05 18.57
N GLY A 40 1.99 -2.25 19.69
CA GLY A 40 2.13 -3.42 20.56
C GLY A 40 3.18 -3.27 21.66
N TYR A 41 3.67 -2.05 21.90
CA TYR A 41 4.55 -1.75 23.03
C TYR A 41 3.72 -1.45 24.28
N ASP A 42 4.21 -1.89 25.45
CA ASP A 42 3.50 -1.71 26.70
C ASP A 42 3.79 -0.34 27.33
N ILE A 43 2.82 0.58 27.21
CA ILE A 43 2.89 1.92 27.79
C ILE A 43 2.86 1.94 29.32
N PHE A 44 2.49 0.83 29.97
CA PHE A 44 2.50 0.70 31.43
C PHE A 44 3.79 0.06 31.95
N ASN A 45 4.64 -0.45 31.06
CA ASN A 45 5.94 -0.97 31.42
C ASN A 45 7.02 0.11 31.23
N PRO A 46 7.49 0.75 32.31
CA PRO A 46 8.46 1.84 32.23
C PRO A 46 9.87 1.38 31.82
N THR A 47 10.12 0.07 31.66
CA THR A 47 11.38 -0.43 31.09
C THR A 47 11.31 -0.59 29.58
N GLU A 48 10.09 -0.67 29.02
CA GLU A 48 9.84 -0.84 27.59
C GLU A 48 9.49 0.50 26.93
N VAL A 49 8.54 1.25 27.49
CA VAL A 49 8.18 2.60 27.07
C VAL A 49 8.55 3.55 28.19
N ILE A 50 9.67 4.26 28.02
CA ILE A 50 10.20 5.19 29.01
C ILE A 50 9.69 6.60 28.71
N PRO A 51 8.80 7.18 29.54
CA PRO A 51 8.38 8.56 29.40
C PRO A 51 9.45 9.52 29.93
N GLU A 52 9.47 10.75 29.40
CA GLU A 52 10.32 11.86 29.87
C GLU A 52 11.80 11.48 30.07
N HIS A 53 12.37 10.71 29.15
CA HIS A 53 13.74 10.22 29.29
C HIS A 53 14.73 11.40 29.23
N ILE A 54 15.49 11.59 30.31
CA ILE A 54 16.44 12.70 30.45
C ILE A 54 17.72 12.36 29.70
N CYS A 55 18.14 13.28 28.84
CA CYS A 55 19.27 13.09 27.95
C CYS A 55 20.19 14.29 28.05
N ASP A 56 21.17 14.21 28.96
CA ASP A 56 22.13 15.29 29.14
C ASP A 56 23.16 15.28 28.00
N ILE A 57 23.29 16.43 27.29
CA ILE A 57 24.25 16.60 26.18
C ILE A 57 25.17 17.78 26.48
N GLY A 58 26.44 17.49 26.74
CA GLY A 58 27.47 18.51 26.94
C GLY A 58 27.12 19.49 28.07
N THR A 59 26.92 20.77 27.73
CA THR A 59 26.59 21.86 28.69
C THR A 59 25.09 22.10 28.89
N LYS A 60 24.21 21.50 28.09
CA LYS A 60 22.76 21.59 28.27
C LYS A 60 22.27 20.42 29.11
N LYS A 61 21.90 20.72 30.36
CA LYS A 61 21.35 19.76 31.31
C LYS A 61 19.82 19.81 31.31
N GLY A 62 19.18 18.65 31.40
CA GLY A 62 17.73 18.52 31.58
C GLY A 62 16.90 18.56 30.31
N GLU A 63 17.47 18.36 29.12
CA GLU A 63 16.66 18.09 27.93
C GLU A 63 16.01 16.70 28.07
N LYS A 64 14.73 16.61 27.73
CA LYS A 64 13.92 15.40 27.85
C LYS A 64 13.34 15.06 26.50
N ILE A 65 13.34 13.79 26.15
CA ILE A 65 12.53 13.25 25.06
C ILE A 65 11.24 12.68 25.65
N ASP A 66 10.13 12.78 24.93
CA ASP A 66 8.82 12.41 25.49
C ASP A 66 8.69 10.91 25.71
N TYR A 67 9.08 10.11 24.72
CA TYR A 67 9.09 8.65 24.86
C TYR A 67 10.34 8.03 24.24
N VAL A 68 10.86 7.01 24.90
CA VAL A 68 11.84 6.07 24.34
C VAL A 68 11.25 4.69 24.39
N ILE A 69 11.23 4.00 23.24
CA ILE A 69 10.83 2.60 23.15
C ILE A 69 12.09 1.75 23.13
N ARG A 70 12.18 0.77 24.02
CA ARG A 70 13.28 -0.19 24.10
C ARG A 70 12.84 -1.59 23.68
N LYS A 71 13.76 -2.30 23.05
CA LYS A 71 13.65 -3.73 22.74
C LYS A 71 14.97 -4.37 23.12
N ASP A 72 14.91 -5.44 23.90
CA ASP A 72 16.10 -6.15 24.41
C ASP A 72 17.11 -5.20 25.10
N ASP A 73 16.58 -4.30 25.95
CA ASP A 73 17.33 -3.25 26.64
C ASP A 73 18.02 -2.19 25.75
N GLU A 74 17.86 -2.21 24.44
CA GLU A 74 18.39 -1.18 23.55
C GLU A 74 17.28 -0.22 23.07
N PRO A 75 17.53 1.11 23.03
CA PRO A 75 16.57 2.06 22.49
C PRO A 75 16.43 1.88 20.98
N ILE A 76 15.21 1.63 20.52
CA ILE A 76 14.92 1.37 19.11
C ILE A 76 14.17 2.53 18.44
N LEU A 77 13.34 3.25 19.18
CA LEU A 77 12.61 4.43 18.72
C LEU A 77 12.64 5.52 19.79
N ILE A 78 12.79 6.76 19.36
CA ILE A 78 12.69 7.95 20.20
C ILE A 78 11.58 8.83 19.64
N ILE A 79 10.69 9.34 20.49
CA ILE A 79 9.48 10.04 20.07
C ILE A 79 9.44 11.41 20.72
N GLU A 80 9.41 12.47 19.90
CA GLU A 80 9.08 13.83 20.31
C GLU A 80 7.64 14.13 19.88
N CYS A 81 6.88 14.70 20.81
CA CYS A 81 5.49 15.04 20.62
C CYS A 81 5.32 16.56 20.60
N LYS A 82 4.32 17.03 19.86
CA LYS A 82 3.86 18.40 19.81
C LYS A 82 2.37 18.45 20.13
N HIS A 83 1.87 19.64 20.43
CA HIS A 83 0.44 19.88 20.50
C HIS A 83 -0.21 19.58 19.14
N TRP A 84 -1.42 19.00 19.11
CA TRP A 84 -2.07 18.58 17.85
C TRP A 84 -2.28 19.70 16.81
N LYS A 85 -2.41 20.95 17.27
CA LYS A 85 -2.50 22.16 16.43
C LYS A 85 -1.17 22.60 15.81
N GLU A 86 -0.05 22.11 16.31
CA GLU A 86 1.29 22.46 15.80
C GLU A 86 1.69 21.54 14.65
N SER A 87 2.54 22.04 13.77
CA SER A 87 3.13 21.23 12.70
C SER A 87 4.17 20.27 13.28
N ALA A 88 4.13 19.01 12.85
CA ALA A 88 5.10 17.98 13.22
C ALA A 88 6.37 18.07 12.34
N ASP A 89 6.99 19.25 12.23
CA ASP A 89 8.19 19.48 11.41
C ASP A 89 9.48 19.51 12.24
N ALA A 90 10.51 18.86 11.72
CA ALA A 90 11.78 18.67 12.44
C ALA A 90 12.64 19.94 12.55
N HIS A 91 12.29 21.03 11.86
CA HIS A 91 13.02 22.31 11.93
C HIS A 91 13.06 22.81 13.39
N ASN A 92 14.26 22.84 13.99
CA ASN A 92 14.52 23.18 15.39
C ASN A 92 13.96 22.20 16.45
N SER A 93 13.60 20.98 16.06
CA SER A 93 13.13 19.94 17.00
C SER A 93 14.22 19.53 18.01
N GLN A 94 13.79 19.11 19.19
CA GLN A 94 14.69 18.54 20.20
C GLN A 94 15.23 17.17 19.75
N LEU A 95 14.48 16.51 18.87
CA LEU A 95 14.74 15.22 18.27
C LEU A 95 16.12 15.15 17.61
N HIS A 96 16.53 16.16 16.83
CA HIS A 96 17.86 16.19 16.21
C HIS A 96 19.00 16.09 17.22
N ARG A 97 18.86 16.74 18.39
CA ARG A 97 19.89 16.74 19.42
C ARG A 97 19.95 15.39 20.12
N TYR A 98 18.79 14.84 20.48
CA TYR A 98 18.75 13.55 21.17
C TYR A 98 19.14 12.37 20.27
N TYR A 99 18.74 12.40 19.00
CA TYR A 99 19.04 11.33 18.05
C TYR A 99 20.53 10.97 18.04
N HIS A 100 21.40 12.00 18.06
CA HIS A 100 22.86 11.82 18.07
C HIS A 100 23.40 11.04 19.28
N VAL A 101 22.79 11.19 20.46
CA VAL A 101 23.28 10.61 21.72
C VAL A 101 22.50 9.37 22.17
N SER A 102 21.31 9.15 21.62
CA SER A 102 20.36 8.12 22.05
C SER A 102 20.74 6.68 21.70
N LYS A 103 21.70 6.48 20.77
CA LYS A 103 21.97 5.20 20.08
C LYS A 103 20.77 4.61 19.31
N SER A 104 19.60 5.23 19.38
CA SER A 104 18.42 4.83 18.61
C SER A 104 18.66 5.02 17.13
N ARG A 105 18.16 4.08 16.33
CA ARG A 105 18.22 4.17 14.86
C ARG A 105 17.00 4.85 14.25
N PHE A 106 15.94 5.07 15.03
CA PHE A 106 14.74 5.73 14.53
C PHE A 106 14.27 6.85 15.46
N GLY A 107 13.88 7.97 14.86
CA GLY A 107 13.25 9.09 15.52
C GLY A 107 11.86 9.33 14.97
N VAL A 108 10.92 9.70 15.82
CA VAL A 108 9.55 10.02 15.44
C VAL A 108 9.21 11.40 15.97
N LEU A 109 8.77 12.30 15.08
CA LEU A 109 8.16 13.57 15.46
C LEU A 109 6.67 13.50 15.16
N THR A 110 5.84 13.81 16.14
CA THR A 110 4.39 13.69 15.98
C THR A 110 3.62 14.78 16.72
N ASN A 111 2.44 15.13 16.21
CA ASN A 111 1.44 15.93 16.90
C ASN A 111 0.21 15.08 17.30
N GLY A 112 0.35 13.75 17.30
CA GLY A 112 -0.75 12.81 17.55
C GLY A 112 -1.62 12.49 16.32
N ILE A 113 -1.55 13.31 15.26
CA ILE A 113 -2.29 13.13 14.00
C ILE A 113 -1.33 12.67 12.89
N VAL A 114 -0.22 13.39 12.71
CA VAL A 114 0.83 13.07 11.76
C VAL A 114 2.03 12.51 12.51
N TYR A 115 2.57 11.40 12.04
CA TYR A 115 3.76 10.76 12.59
C TYR A 115 4.83 10.71 11.50
N ASN A 116 5.89 11.48 11.70
CA ASN A 116 7.03 11.56 10.79
C ASN A 116 8.18 10.72 11.35
N PHE A 117 8.58 9.69 10.61
CA PHE A 117 9.65 8.77 10.96
C PHE A 117 10.95 9.18 10.25
N TYR A 118 12.01 9.28 11.03
CA TYR A 118 13.35 9.71 10.65
C TYR A 118 14.37 8.64 10.99
N THR A 119 15.47 8.64 10.24
CA THR A 119 16.60 7.73 10.37
C THR A 119 17.87 8.50 10.00
N ASP A 120 19.03 7.85 10.07
CA ASP A 120 20.35 8.40 9.79
C ASP A 120 21.02 7.81 8.54
N LEU A 121 20.29 7.80 7.42
CA LEU A 121 20.79 7.19 6.17
C LEU A 121 21.90 8.01 5.52
N GLU A 122 21.94 9.34 5.73
CA GLU A 122 22.97 10.18 5.11
C GLU A 122 24.29 10.16 5.87
N LYS A 123 24.21 10.25 7.20
CA LYS A 123 25.37 10.33 8.08
C LYS A 123 25.08 9.55 9.36
N PRO A 124 25.92 8.57 9.74
CA PRO A 124 25.71 7.79 10.94
C PRO A 124 25.52 8.67 12.18
N ASN A 125 24.49 8.37 12.99
CA ASN A 125 24.12 9.11 14.19
C ASN A 125 23.77 10.59 13.95
N ILE A 126 23.39 10.96 12.73
CA ILE A 126 22.86 12.29 12.41
C ILE A 126 21.53 12.07 11.70
N MET A 127 20.44 12.49 12.34
CA MET A 127 19.10 12.36 11.79
C MET A 127 18.97 13.12 10.47
N ASP A 128 18.47 12.46 9.43
CA ASP A 128 18.16 13.06 8.14
C ASP A 128 17.17 14.23 8.32
N GLU A 129 17.30 15.29 7.51
CA GLU A 129 16.43 16.48 7.59
C GLU A 129 14.96 16.17 7.25
N LYS A 130 14.74 15.14 6.43
CA LYS A 130 13.41 14.77 5.92
C LYS A 130 13.02 13.39 6.40
N PRO A 131 11.74 13.17 6.76
CA PRO A 131 11.27 11.85 7.11
C PRO A 131 11.27 10.94 5.88
N PHE A 132 11.69 9.69 6.07
CA PHE A 132 11.60 8.66 5.04
C PHE A 132 10.18 8.06 4.98
N PHE A 133 9.45 8.11 6.09
CA PHE A 133 8.08 7.61 6.19
C PHE A 133 7.21 8.57 6.99
N THR A 134 6.00 8.82 6.50
CA THR A 134 4.99 9.64 7.16
C THR A 134 3.66 8.91 7.12
N ILE A 135 2.98 8.84 8.26
CA ILE A 135 1.59 8.38 8.34
C ILE A 135 0.72 9.48 8.94
N ASN A 136 -0.42 9.73 8.28
CA ASN A 136 -1.45 10.64 8.76
C ASN A 136 -2.64 9.80 9.22
N ILE A 137 -3.00 9.91 10.50
CA ILE A 137 -4.13 9.19 11.09
C ILE A 137 -5.47 9.67 10.49
N GLU A 138 -5.54 10.89 9.95
CA GLU A 138 -6.73 11.39 9.24
C GLU A 138 -6.85 10.89 7.79
N ASP A 139 -5.75 10.44 7.18
CA ASP A 139 -5.70 9.94 5.80
C ASP A 139 -4.83 8.67 5.75
N ILE A 140 -5.36 7.58 6.30
CA ILE A 140 -4.62 6.32 6.44
C ILE A 140 -4.64 5.56 5.12
N LYS A 141 -3.45 5.36 4.55
CA LYS A 141 -3.24 4.60 3.30
C LYS A 141 -2.82 3.18 3.63
N ASP A 142 -3.36 2.18 2.92
CA ASP A 142 -2.98 0.77 3.14
C ASP A 142 -1.47 0.55 2.93
N SER A 143 -0.84 1.29 2.01
CA SER A 143 0.61 1.28 1.81
C SER A 143 1.38 1.73 3.05
N SER A 144 0.85 2.72 3.78
CA SER A 144 1.46 3.22 5.01
C SER A 144 1.30 2.22 6.15
N ILE A 145 0.15 1.52 6.22
CA ILE A 145 -0.07 0.46 7.22
C ILE A 145 0.97 -0.65 7.05
N LYS A 146 1.24 -1.10 5.81
CA LYS A 146 2.26 -2.14 5.53
C LYS A 146 3.65 -1.74 6.00
N ILE A 147 4.03 -0.47 5.83
CA ILE A 147 5.31 0.03 6.35
C ILE A 147 5.28 0.06 7.88
N LEU A 148 4.17 0.52 8.47
CA LEU A 148 4.02 0.61 9.92
C LEU A 148 4.06 -0.77 10.60
N GLU A 149 3.64 -1.86 9.95
CA GLU A 149 3.76 -3.23 10.46
C GLU A 149 5.20 -3.56 10.88
N SER A 150 6.20 -3.05 10.16
CA SER A 150 7.61 -3.22 10.50
C SER A 150 8.03 -2.48 11.79
N PHE A 151 7.28 -1.47 12.23
CA PHE A 151 7.55 -0.76 13.50
C PHE A 151 6.81 -1.37 14.69
N THR A 152 5.95 -2.36 14.47
CA THR A 152 5.27 -3.07 15.56
C THR A 152 6.25 -3.92 16.34
N LYS A 153 6.00 -4.16 17.64
CA LYS A 153 6.86 -4.97 18.51
C LYS A 153 7.22 -6.32 17.90
N LYS A 154 6.25 -6.97 17.23
CA LYS A 154 6.41 -8.27 16.56
C LYS A 154 7.12 -8.16 15.20
N GLY A 155 6.89 -7.08 14.46
CA GLY A 155 7.46 -6.87 13.13
C GLY A 155 8.85 -6.22 13.12
N TYR A 156 9.30 -5.66 14.26
CA TYR A 156 10.53 -4.89 14.32
C TYR A 156 11.77 -5.69 13.98
N ASN A 157 12.40 -5.31 12.86
CA ASN A 157 13.70 -5.76 12.39
C ASN A 157 14.49 -4.55 11.87
N LEU A 158 15.61 -4.22 12.52
CA LEU A 158 16.38 -3.02 12.21
C LEU A 158 16.86 -2.98 10.75
N GLU A 159 17.50 -4.05 10.27
CA GLU A 159 18.07 -4.11 8.92
C GLU A 159 16.98 -3.95 7.85
N SER A 160 15.88 -4.70 7.95
CA SER A 160 14.77 -4.63 7.01
C SER A 160 14.10 -3.25 6.96
N ILE A 161 14.01 -2.56 8.10
CA ILE A 161 13.45 -1.21 8.16
C ILE A 161 14.41 -0.21 7.51
N LEU A 162 15.71 -0.32 7.77
CA LEU A 162 16.72 0.56 7.14
C LEU A 162 16.74 0.39 5.63
N ASP A 163 16.73 -0.84 5.13
CA ASP A 163 16.66 -1.14 3.69
C ASP A 163 15.38 -0.55 3.07
N SER A 164 14.25 -0.69 3.78
CA SER A 164 12.98 -0.12 3.34
C SER A 164 13.00 1.41 3.34
N ALA A 165 13.63 2.03 4.34
CA ALA A 165 13.77 3.47 4.44
C ALA A 165 14.64 4.03 3.30
N GLU A 166 15.73 3.35 2.99
CA GLU A 166 16.61 3.70 1.87
C GLU A 166 15.87 3.59 0.53
N ALA A 167 15.17 2.48 0.30
CA ALA A 167 14.35 2.31 -0.90
C ALA A 167 13.26 3.39 -1.02
N LEU A 168 12.53 3.70 0.07
CA LEU A 168 11.50 4.74 0.09
C LEU A 168 12.07 6.13 -0.20
N LYS A 169 13.25 6.45 0.33
CA LYS A 169 13.97 7.70 0.03
C LYS A 169 14.23 7.84 -1.46
N TYR A 170 14.78 6.81 -2.10
CA TYR A 170 15.07 6.83 -3.53
C TYR A 170 13.81 6.84 -4.40
N ILE A 171 12.81 6.02 -4.06
CA ILE A 171 11.52 5.99 -4.78
C ILE A 171 10.86 7.38 -4.74
N LYS A 172 10.86 8.05 -3.57
CA LYS A 172 10.31 9.40 -3.42
C LYS A 172 11.08 10.43 -4.25
N ALA A 173 12.41 10.35 -4.26
CA ALA A 173 13.25 11.24 -5.07
C ALA A 173 13.01 11.04 -6.58
N ILE A 174 13.00 9.78 -7.05
CA ILE A 174 12.74 9.42 -8.45
C ILE A 174 11.35 9.91 -8.87
N ARG A 175 10.33 9.65 -8.05
CA ARG A 175 8.96 10.10 -8.32
C ARG A 175 8.88 11.62 -8.47
N LYS A 176 9.55 12.36 -7.58
CA LYS A 176 9.59 13.81 -7.64
C LYS A 176 10.23 14.32 -8.94
N GLU A 177 11.35 13.74 -9.35
CA GLU A 177 11.98 14.14 -10.63
C GLU A 177 11.10 13.73 -11.83
N PHE A 178 10.45 12.57 -11.79
CA PHE A 178 9.51 12.16 -12.83
C PHE A 178 8.29 13.09 -12.93
N GLU A 179 7.75 13.57 -11.81
CA GLU A 179 6.66 14.56 -11.78
C GLU A 179 7.09 15.87 -12.45
N LYS A 180 8.35 16.32 -12.27
CA LYS A 180 8.88 17.48 -13.02
C LYS A 180 8.97 17.22 -14.52
N GLU A 181 9.37 16.02 -14.92
CA GLU A 181 9.44 15.62 -16.33
C GLU A 181 8.05 15.58 -16.99
N ILE A 182 6.99 15.26 -16.23
CA ILE A 182 5.61 15.33 -16.72
C ILE A 182 5.20 16.80 -16.95
N GLU A 183 5.49 17.69 -16.00
CA GLU A 183 5.11 19.10 -16.08
C GLU A 183 5.90 19.86 -17.15
N ASN A 184 7.20 19.58 -17.25
CA ASN A 184 8.13 20.21 -18.17
C ASN A 184 9.17 19.20 -18.68
N PRO A 185 8.86 18.45 -19.76
CA PRO A 185 9.75 17.44 -20.30
C PRO A 185 11.11 18.00 -20.71
N SER A 186 12.18 17.41 -20.20
CA SER A 186 13.56 17.70 -20.57
C SER A 186 13.88 17.18 -21.97
N ASP A 187 15.01 17.65 -22.53
CA ASP A 187 15.51 17.10 -23.80
C ASP A 187 15.78 15.59 -23.70
N GLU A 188 16.20 15.10 -22.52
CA GLU A 188 16.59 13.70 -22.31
C GLU A 188 15.38 12.78 -22.36
N ILE A 189 14.28 13.12 -21.68
CA ILE A 189 13.06 12.31 -21.72
C ILE A 189 12.45 12.30 -23.12
N VAL A 190 12.52 13.43 -23.83
CA VAL A 190 12.01 13.53 -25.21
C VAL A 190 12.84 12.66 -26.14
N ARG A 191 14.18 12.71 -26.06
CA ARG A 191 15.05 11.82 -26.84
C ARG A 191 14.78 10.35 -26.53
N LEU A 192 14.62 10.00 -25.25
CA LEU A 192 14.35 8.62 -24.83
C LEU A 192 13.04 8.07 -25.41
N LEU A 193 11.96 8.86 -25.37
CA LEU A 193 10.64 8.42 -25.84
C LEU A 193 10.53 8.48 -27.37
N VAL A 194 10.94 9.59 -27.97
CA VAL A 194 10.81 9.83 -29.41
C VAL A 194 11.78 8.95 -30.20
N GLY A 195 12.99 8.72 -29.68
CA GLY A 195 13.98 7.85 -30.32
C GLY A 195 13.54 6.40 -30.48
N ARG A 196 12.51 5.94 -29.77
CA ARG A 196 11.95 4.58 -29.90
C ARG A 196 11.10 4.39 -31.16
N PHE A 197 10.63 5.46 -31.79
CA PHE A 197 9.75 5.38 -32.97
C PHE A 197 10.11 6.36 -34.10
N PHE A 198 10.92 7.37 -33.83
CA PHE A 198 11.28 8.39 -34.80
C PHE A 198 12.77 8.30 -35.16
N GLU A 199 13.03 7.78 -36.35
CA GLU A 199 14.38 7.44 -36.82
C GLU A 199 15.19 8.65 -37.32
N LYS A 200 14.54 9.79 -37.55
CA LYS A 200 15.21 10.99 -38.10
C LYS A 200 15.90 11.79 -36.99
N PRO A 201 16.96 12.54 -37.32
CA PRO A 201 17.61 13.42 -36.35
C PRO A 201 16.62 14.41 -35.71
N LEU A 202 16.70 14.50 -34.39
CA LEU A 202 15.98 15.48 -33.58
C LEU A 202 16.73 16.82 -33.60
N THR A 203 16.52 17.58 -34.68
CA THR A 203 17.03 18.96 -34.81
C THR A 203 16.39 19.88 -33.77
N ALA A 204 16.97 21.04 -33.49
CA ALA A 204 16.45 22.00 -32.51
C ALA A 204 14.96 22.34 -32.74
N ASN A 205 14.57 22.63 -33.99
CA ASN A 205 13.17 22.94 -34.32
C ASN A 205 12.23 21.74 -34.09
N ARG A 206 12.69 20.51 -34.39
CA ARG A 206 11.91 19.29 -34.11
C ARG A 206 11.82 19.02 -32.62
N MET A 207 12.89 19.26 -31.87
CA MET A 207 12.93 19.09 -30.42
C MET A 207 11.86 19.95 -29.74
N ILE A 208 11.69 21.21 -30.18
CA ILE A 208 10.64 22.10 -29.66
C ILE A 208 9.24 21.50 -29.88
N ALA A 209 8.94 21.04 -31.09
CA ALA A 209 7.64 20.42 -31.39
C ALA A 209 7.43 19.12 -30.58
N PHE A 210 8.45 18.26 -30.51
CA PHE A 210 8.36 17.00 -29.78
C PHE A 210 8.28 17.18 -28.27
N LYS A 211 8.84 18.26 -27.70
CA LYS A 211 8.61 18.63 -26.29
C LYS A 211 7.14 18.88 -26.01
N GLU A 212 6.48 19.69 -26.83
CA GLU A 212 5.05 19.96 -26.68
C GLU A 212 4.20 18.71 -26.84
N TYR A 213 4.52 17.86 -27.83
CA TYR A 213 3.83 16.59 -28.00
C TYR A 213 4.05 15.63 -26.83
N THR A 214 5.28 15.56 -26.30
CA THR A 214 5.61 14.72 -25.14
C THR A 214 4.86 15.19 -23.90
N LYS A 215 4.86 16.49 -23.63
CA LYS A 215 4.12 17.08 -22.51
C LYS A 215 2.63 16.74 -22.60
N LYS A 216 2.04 16.99 -23.77
CA LYS A 216 0.62 16.67 -24.02
C LYS A 216 0.33 15.18 -23.81
N ALA A 217 1.16 14.30 -24.37
CA ALA A 217 0.96 12.85 -24.23
C ALA A 217 1.07 12.39 -22.77
N LEU A 218 2.06 12.85 -22.01
CA LEU A 218 2.24 12.52 -20.60
C LEU A 218 1.07 13.04 -19.74
N THR A 219 0.68 14.30 -19.92
CA THR A 219 -0.46 14.88 -19.19
C THR A 219 -1.77 14.15 -19.52
N THR A 220 -2.04 13.87 -20.80
CA THR A 220 -3.23 13.12 -21.23
C THR A 220 -3.24 11.72 -20.63
N SER A 221 -2.12 10.99 -20.65
CA SER A 221 -2.04 9.64 -20.08
C SER A 221 -2.40 9.60 -18.59
N ILE A 222 -1.96 10.59 -17.82
CA ILE A 222 -2.28 10.71 -16.39
C ILE A 222 -3.76 11.04 -16.21
N ASN A 223 -4.29 12.01 -16.95
CA ASN A 223 -5.70 12.39 -16.88
C ASN A 223 -6.63 11.24 -17.26
N GLU A 224 -6.29 10.46 -18.29
CA GLU A 224 -7.02 9.26 -18.68
C GLU A 224 -6.96 8.19 -17.59
N SER A 225 -5.79 7.97 -16.99
CA SER A 225 -5.63 7.03 -15.87
C SER A 225 -6.48 7.40 -14.65
N ILE A 226 -6.54 8.70 -14.31
CA ILE A 226 -7.39 9.23 -13.25
C ILE A 226 -8.87 9.05 -13.61
N SER A 227 -9.26 9.45 -14.82
CA SER A 227 -10.64 9.32 -15.32
C SER A 227 -11.11 7.87 -15.32
N PHE A 228 -10.24 6.94 -15.71
CA PHE A 228 -10.50 5.51 -15.68
C PHE A 228 -10.75 5.02 -14.25
N ARG A 229 -9.90 5.41 -13.29
CA ARG A 229 -10.07 5.06 -11.87
C ARG A 229 -11.35 5.65 -11.27
N LEU A 230 -11.67 6.91 -11.58
CA LEU A 230 -12.90 7.57 -11.11
C LEU A 230 -14.15 6.91 -11.68
N LYS A 231 -14.18 6.64 -12.98
CA LYS A 231 -15.28 5.90 -13.61
C LYS A 231 -15.45 4.53 -12.98
N SER A 232 -14.35 3.80 -12.79
CA SER A 232 -14.38 2.49 -12.12
C SER A 232 -14.97 2.57 -10.71
N ALA A 233 -14.63 3.60 -9.93
CA ALA A 233 -15.18 3.82 -8.60
C ALA A 233 -16.67 4.23 -8.61
N LEU A 234 -17.10 5.06 -9.57
CA LEU A 234 -18.50 5.49 -9.71
C LEU A 234 -19.41 4.34 -10.19
N SER A 235 -18.93 3.49 -11.10
CA SER A 235 -19.65 2.31 -11.55
C SER A 235 -19.90 1.30 -10.43
N ILE A 236 -18.99 1.23 -9.44
CA ILE A 236 -19.20 0.44 -8.21
C ILE A 236 -20.32 1.05 -7.37
N ASN A 237 -20.38 2.38 -7.21
CA ASN A 237 -21.45 3.05 -6.45
C ASN A 237 -22.83 2.95 -7.13
N GLU A 238 -22.93 3.05 -8.46
CA GLU A 238 -24.20 2.87 -9.18
C GLU A 238 -24.73 1.42 -9.13
N GLN A 239 -23.86 0.43 -8.97
CA GLN A 239 -24.28 -0.96 -8.74
C GLN A 239 -24.77 -1.20 -7.31
N ILE A 240 -24.23 -0.45 -6.33
CA ILE A 240 -24.68 -0.49 -4.92
C ILE A 240 -26.06 0.18 -4.79
N GLU A 241 -26.29 1.34 -5.41
CA GLU A 241 -27.61 2.01 -5.39
C GLU A 241 -28.71 1.18 -6.08
N LYS A 242 -28.38 0.40 -7.13
CA LYS A 242 -29.33 -0.53 -7.77
C LYS A 242 -29.61 -1.80 -6.95
N GLN A 243 -28.77 -2.14 -5.97
CA GLN A 243 -29.03 -3.23 -5.03
C GLN A 243 -29.89 -2.78 -3.84
N GLU A 244 -29.85 -1.51 -3.43
CA GLU A 244 -30.66 -1.00 -2.31
C GLU A 244 -32.16 -0.94 -2.63
N GLU A 245 -32.58 -0.73 -3.88
CA GLU A 245 -34.01 -0.78 -4.26
C GLU A 245 -34.62 -2.20 -4.27
N LYS A 246 -33.82 -3.26 -4.14
CA LYS A 246 -34.29 -4.65 -4.09
C LYS A 246 -34.34 -5.27 -2.70
N ILE A 247 -33.90 -4.58 -1.65
CA ILE A 247 -33.81 -5.12 -0.28
C ILE A 247 -34.76 -4.37 0.65
N THR A 248 -36.06 -4.45 0.37
CA THR A 248 -37.11 -4.28 1.40
C THR A 248 -37.92 -5.57 1.48
N ASN A 249 -37.31 -6.62 2.04
CA ASN A 249 -37.98 -7.70 2.80
C ASN A 249 -36.98 -8.82 3.11
N SER A 250 -36.27 -8.70 4.24
CA SER A 250 -36.02 -9.77 5.21
C SER A 250 -34.91 -9.34 6.16
N ALA A 251 -35.23 -9.39 7.46
CA ALA A 251 -34.32 -9.02 8.52
C ALA A 251 -33.32 -10.13 8.88
N SER A 252 -32.19 -9.66 9.43
CA SER A 252 -31.23 -10.26 10.36
C SER A 252 -30.09 -11.20 9.87
N ILE A 253 -28.90 -10.57 9.78
CA ILE A 253 -27.60 -10.87 10.43
C ILE A 253 -26.99 -12.28 10.26
N ASP A 254 -25.88 -12.35 9.51
CA ASP A 254 -24.57 -12.64 10.12
C ASP A 254 -23.42 -12.08 9.28
N GLU A 255 -22.50 -11.40 9.97
CA GLU A 255 -21.31 -10.73 9.43
C GLU A 255 -20.19 -11.74 9.13
N ASN A 256 -19.51 -11.58 7.98
CA ASN A 256 -18.05 -11.71 7.80
C ASN A 256 -17.70 -11.78 6.30
N ASN A 257 -17.16 -10.69 5.73
CA ASN A 257 -15.99 -10.75 4.84
C ASN A 257 -15.57 -9.37 4.34
N ASP A 258 -14.58 -8.78 5.02
CA ASP A 258 -13.77 -7.71 4.46
C ASP A 258 -12.71 -8.31 3.54
N SER A 259 -12.90 -8.23 2.22
CA SER A 259 -11.78 -8.36 1.30
C SER A 259 -11.98 -7.45 0.09
N LYS A 260 -10.94 -6.67 -0.26
CA LYS A 260 -10.84 -5.85 -1.49
C LYS A 260 -10.79 -6.67 -2.78
N ILE A 261 -11.17 -7.93 -2.70
CA ILE A 261 -11.28 -8.90 -3.76
C ILE A 261 -12.77 -9.29 -3.74
N VAL A 262 -13.58 -8.52 -4.45
CA VAL A 262 -14.99 -8.84 -4.60
C VAL A 262 -15.07 -9.85 -5.73
N THR A 263 -15.10 -11.13 -5.36
CA THR A 263 -15.42 -12.19 -6.30
C THR A 263 -16.80 -11.90 -6.89
N THR A 264 -16.82 -11.61 -8.18
CA THR A 264 -18.05 -11.26 -8.89
C THR A 264 -18.91 -12.51 -9.15
N GLU A 265 -20.23 -12.33 -9.29
CA GLU A 265 -21.12 -13.42 -9.70
C GLU A 265 -20.68 -14.02 -11.04
N GLU A 266 -20.13 -13.20 -11.93
CA GLU A 266 -19.65 -13.60 -13.24
C GLU A 266 -18.40 -14.51 -13.16
N GLU A 267 -17.46 -14.20 -12.27
CA GLU A 267 -16.31 -15.06 -12.01
C GLU A 267 -16.72 -16.39 -11.39
N LEU A 268 -17.73 -16.37 -10.50
CA LEU A 268 -18.31 -17.59 -9.94
C LEU A 268 -18.98 -18.43 -11.01
N GLU A 269 -19.73 -17.82 -11.93
CA GLU A 269 -20.37 -18.50 -13.05
C GLU A 269 -19.34 -19.13 -13.99
N GLY A 270 -18.33 -18.36 -14.42
CA GLY A 270 -17.23 -18.88 -15.22
C GLY A 270 -16.48 -20.02 -14.52
N TYR A 271 -16.28 -19.92 -13.21
CA TYR A 271 -15.74 -21.01 -12.40
C TYR A 271 -16.63 -22.25 -12.39
N GLN A 272 -17.96 -22.12 -12.27
CA GLN A 272 -18.86 -23.27 -12.33
C GLN A 272 -18.80 -23.96 -13.70
N ILE A 273 -18.69 -23.20 -14.80
CA ILE A 273 -18.54 -23.75 -16.15
C ILE A 273 -17.24 -24.55 -16.26
N VAL A 274 -16.09 -23.96 -15.88
CA VAL A 274 -14.79 -24.65 -15.90
C VAL A 274 -14.81 -25.88 -14.98
N LYS A 275 -15.40 -25.75 -13.79
CA LYS A 275 -15.53 -26.85 -12.84
C LYS A 275 -16.39 -27.98 -13.40
N ALA A 276 -17.49 -27.66 -14.09
CA ALA A 276 -18.35 -28.66 -14.73
C ALA A 276 -17.57 -29.45 -15.80
N ILE A 277 -16.77 -28.77 -16.62
CA ILE A 277 -15.92 -29.40 -17.65
C ILE A 277 -14.88 -30.33 -17.03
N LEU A 278 -14.14 -29.86 -16.03
CA LEU A 278 -13.02 -30.61 -15.44
C LEU A 278 -13.48 -31.78 -14.55
N ARG A 279 -14.71 -31.73 -14.04
CA ARG A 279 -15.31 -32.82 -13.25
C ARG A 279 -15.49 -34.13 -14.02
N GLU A 280 -15.38 -34.11 -15.35
CA GLU A 280 -15.33 -35.33 -16.17
C GLU A 280 -14.10 -36.19 -15.87
N LYS A 281 -13.02 -35.61 -15.33
CA LYS A 281 -11.73 -36.28 -15.10
C LYS A 281 -11.22 -36.22 -13.66
N VAL A 282 -11.65 -35.24 -12.84
CA VAL A 282 -11.23 -35.11 -11.44
C VAL A 282 -12.40 -34.78 -10.50
N PRO A 283 -12.35 -35.24 -9.23
CA PRO A 283 -13.35 -34.86 -8.23
C PRO A 283 -13.45 -33.34 -8.04
N SER A 284 -14.68 -32.85 -7.78
CA SER A 284 -14.94 -31.42 -7.57
C SER A 284 -14.19 -30.80 -6.38
N SER A 285 -13.80 -31.61 -5.40
CA SER A 285 -13.02 -31.19 -4.23
C SER A 285 -11.58 -30.80 -4.56
N ARG A 286 -11.06 -31.25 -5.71
CA ARG A 286 -9.69 -30.93 -6.15
C ARG A 286 -9.63 -29.66 -7.01
N ILE A 287 -10.77 -29.10 -7.40
CA ILE A 287 -10.82 -27.88 -8.21
C ILE A 287 -11.17 -26.73 -7.27
N ALA A 288 -10.19 -25.87 -7.03
CA ALA A 288 -10.32 -24.70 -6.18
C ALA A 288 -10.20 -23.43 -7.03
N TYR A 289 -10.73 -22.32 -6.51
CA TYR A 289 -10.49 -21.01 -7.08
C TYR A 289 -9.76 -20.13 -6.07
N ARG A 290 -8.96 -19.19 -6.58
CA ARG A 290 -8.36 -18.10 -5.81
C ARG A 290 -8.52 -16.82 -6.60
N ASP A 291 -9.23 -15.90 -6.01
CA ASP A 291 -9.41 -14.60 -6.59
C ASP A 291 -8.19 -13.71 -6.28
N THR A 292 -7.75 -12.95 -7.28
CA THR A 292 -6.60 -12.07 -7.21
C THR A 292 -6.92 -10.76 -7.90
N LEU A 293 -6.20 -9.69 -7.54
CA LEU A 293 -6.42 -8.36 -8.13
C LEU A 293 -6.27 -8.30 -9.67
N SER A 294 -5.59 -9.26 -10.28
CA SER A 294 -5.32 -9.24 -11.73
C SER A 294 -6.14 -10.24 -12.52
N TYR A 295 -6.63 -11.31 -11.88
CA TYR A 295 -7.41 -12.37 -12.51
C TYR A 295 -8.02 -13.30 -11.46
N PHE A 296 -9.06 -14.02 -11.86
CA PHE A 296 -9.64 -15.10 -11.08
C PHE A 296 -8.97 -16.43 -11.45
N GLY A 297 -8.21 -17.01 -10.52
CA GLY A 297 -7.42 -18.22 -10.77
C GLY A 297 -8.18 -19.49 -10.45
N ILE A 298 -8.16 -20.47 -11.35
CA ILE A 298 -8.72 -21.81 -11.12
C ILE A 298 -7.57 -22.80 -11.04
N LEU A 299 -7.46 -23.53 -9.93
CA LEU A 299 -6.29 -24.30 -9.53
C LEU A 299 -6.66 -25.75 -9.22
N LEU A 300 -5.75 -26.67 -9.53
CA LEU A 300 -5.83 -28.05 -9.06
C LEU A 300 -5.19 -28.16 -7.67
N ASP A 301 -5.87 -28.85 -6.75
CA ASP A 301 -5.44 -29.10 -5.36
C ASP A 301 -5.15 -27.84 -4.55
N ASP A 302 -5.82 -26.71 -4.87
CA ASP A 302 -5.58 -25.39 -4.27
C ASP A 302 -4.08 -24.98 -4.30
N ASN A 303 -3.37 -25.37 -5.36
CA ASN A 303 -1.93 -25.21 -5.49
C ASN A 303 -1.56 -24.26 -6.63
N ASN A 304 -0.90 -23.14 -6.29
CA ASN A 304 -0.42 -22.15 -7.28
C ASN A 304 0.60 -22.72 -8.30
N ARG A 305 1.15 -23.92 -8.07
CA ARG A 305 1.99 -24.64 -9.04
C ARG A 305 1.21 -25.44 -10.08
N LYS A 306 -0.10 -25.61 -9.89
CA LYS A 306 -0.99 -26.37 -10.79
C LYS A 306 -2.19 -25.53 -11.29
N PRO A 307 -1.96 -24.40 -12.01
CA PRO A 307 -3.06 -23.61 -12.55
C PRO A 307 -3.77 -24.33 -13.71
N LEU A 308 -5.09 -24.46 -13.61
CA LEU A 308 -5.92 -25.04 -14.66
C LEU A 308 -6.30 -24.00 -15.72
N CYS A 309 -6.69 -22.81 -15.29
CA CYS A 309 -6.86 -21.63 -16.14
C CYS A 309 -6.96 -20.36 -15.30
N ARG A 310 -7.03 -19.20 -15.97
CA ARG A 310 -7.35 -17.91 -15.34
C ARG A 310 -8.44 -17.18 -16.12
N LEU A 311 -9.37 -16.58 -15.40
CA LEU A 311 -10.38 -15.70 -15.97
C LEU A 311 -9.94 -14.25 -15.74
N HIS A 312 -9.78 -13.48 -16.81
CA HIS A 312 -9.43 -12.06 -16.76
C HIS A 312 -10.68 -11.23 -17.04
N PHE A 313 -11.58 -11.15 -16.06
CA PHE A 313 -12.86 -10.43 -16.18
C PHE A 313 -12.79 -9.00 -15.62
N ASN A 314 -11.66 -8.63 -15.03
CA ASN A 314 -11.40 -7.31 -14.44
C ASN A 314 -11.20 -6.17 -15.46
N THR A 315 -11.38 -6.44 -16.76
CA THR A 315 -11.22 -5.48 -17.86
C THR A 315 -12.44 -5.47 -18.77
N ALA A 316 -12.61 -4.41 -19.58
CA ALA A 316 -13.74 -4.30 -20.52
C ALA A 316 -13.85 -5.48 -21.51
N ASN A 317 -12.70 -6.06 -21.88
CA ASN A 317 -12.63 -7.29 -22.64
C ASN A 317 -12.38 -8.47 -21.69
N LYS A 318 -13.10 -9.56 -21.89
CA LYS A 318 -12.99 -10.78 -21.07
C LYS A 318 -12.02 -11.74 -21.74
N TYR A 319 -11.11 -12.33 -20.97
CA TYR A 319 -10.19 -13.34 -21.51
C TYR A 319 -10.17 -14.61 -20.66
N LEU A 320 -10.07 -15.75 -21.34
CA LEU A 320 -9.68 -17.03 -20.76
C LEU A 320 -8.20 -17.27 -21.05
N GLU A 321 -7.40 -17.50 -20.01
CA GLU A 321 -6.02 -17.94 -20.15
C GLU A 321 -5.93 -19.45 -19.88
N THR A 322 -5.51 -20.25 -20.86
CA THR A 322 -5.32 -21.70 -20.73
C THR A 322 -3.85 -22.08 -20.70
N PHE A 323 -3.49 -23.17 -20.02
CA PHE A 323 -2.09 -23.62 -19.84
C PHE A 323 -1.82 -24.98 -20.50
N HIS A 324 -2.47 -25.24 -21.63
CA HIS A 324 -2.44 -26.53 -22.31
C HIS A 324 -1.06 -26.89 -22.89
N ASN A 325 -0.17 -25.90 -23.06
CA ASN A 325 1.23 -26.07 -23.47
C ASN A 325 2.22 -25.93 -22.30
N GLY A 326 1.73 -25.93 -21.06
CA GLY A 326 2.54 -25.78 -19.85
C GLY A 326 2.26 -24.48 -19.11
N LYS A 327 2.59 -24.47 -17.81
CA LYS A 327 2.28 -23.35 -16.90
C LYS A 327 2.90 -22.01 -17.33
N ASP A 328 4.09 -22.04 -17.93
CA ASP A 328 4.81 -20.83 -18.32
C ASP A 328 4.47 -20.35 -19.74
N ALA A 329 3.60 -21.09 -20.45
CA ALA A 329 3.15 -20.82 -21.82
C ALA A 329 1.63 -20.61 -21.87
N GLY A 330 1.12 -19.71 -21.02
CA GLY A 330 -0.30 -19.35 -20.97
C GLY A 330 -0.77 -18.67 -22.25
N GLU A 331 -1.86 -19.14 -22.84
CA GLU A 331 -2.48 -18.55 -24.03
C GLU A 331 -3.79 -17.85 -23.66
N LYS A 332 -3.87 -16.54 -23.95
CA LYS A 332 -5.05 -15.71 -23.68
C LYS A 332 -5.95 -15.64 -24.89
N VAL A 333 -7.21 -15.98 -24.70
CA VAL A 333 -8.23 -15.91 -25.75
C VAL A 333 -9.37 -15.00 -25.32
N LEU A 334 -9.81 -14.13 -26.24
CA LEU A 334 -10.92 -13.21 -26.00
C LEU A 334 -12.23 -14.00 -25.93
N LEU A 335 -13.06 -13.68 -24.94
CA LEU A 335 -14.43 -14.19 -24.80
C LEU A 335 -15.42 -13.07 -25.03
N ASN A 336 -16.42 -13.32 -25.87
CA ASN A 336 -17.58 -12.43 -26.02
C ASN A 336 -18.70 -12.81 -25.04
N ASP A 337 -18.80 -14.09 -24.71
CA ASP A 337 -19.83 -14.68 -23.85
C ASP A 337 -19.22 -15.79 -22.97
N LEU A 338 -19.78 -16.06 -21.78
CA LEU A 338 -19.28 -17.10 -20.88
C LEU A 338 -19.48 -18.51 -21.44
N ASP A 339 -20.50 -18.74 -22.27
CA ASP A 339 -20.74 -20.04 -22.90
C ASP A 339 -19.60 -20.41 -23.88
N GLU A 340 -18.83 -19.43 -24.37
CA GLU A 340 -17.66 -19.69 -25.21
C GLU A 340 -16.57 -20.48 -24.46
N ILE A 341 -16.57 -20.53 -23.12
CA ILE A 341 -15.66 -21.36 -22.33
C ILE A 341 -15.78 -22.85 -22.70
N TYR A 342 -16.99 -23.33 -23.06
CA TYR A 342 -17.19 -24.71 -23.50
C TYR A 342 -16.40 -25.06 -24.76
N ASN A 343 -16.10 -24.09 -25.62
CA ASN A 343 -15.31 -24.29 -26.83
C ASN A 343 -13.85 -24.65 -26.51
N TYR A 344 -13.35 -24.30 -25.33
CA TYR A 344 -11.98 -24.56 -24.87
C TYR A 344 -11.87 -25.80 -23.97
N LYS A 345 -12.88 -26.69 -24.01
CA LYS A 345 -12.91 -27.92 -23.23
C LYS A 345 -11.67 -28.79 -23.45
N LYS A 346 -11.18 -28.92 -24.68
CA LYS A 346 -10.03 -29.78 -25.00
C LYS A 346 -8.76 -29.27 -24.33
N GLU A 347 -8.55 -27.97 -24.34
CA GLU A 347 -7.41 -27.25 -23.79
C GLU A 347 -7.41 -27.33 -22.26
N LEU A 348 -8.57 -27.17 -21.63
CA LEU A 348 -8.74 -27.31 -20.18
C LEU A 348 -8.42 -28.75 -19.72
N LEU A 349 -8.94 -29.76 -20.42
CA LEU A 349 -8.65 -31.16 -20.12
C LEU A 349 -7.17 -31.51 -20.36
N LYS A 350 -6.56 -31.02 -21.44
CA LYS A 350 -5.12 -31.19 -21.69
C LYS A 350 -4.26 -30.54 -20.60
N THR A 351 -4.67 -29.38 -20.09
CA THR A 351 -3.98 -28.72 -18.96
C THR A 351 -4.00 -29.58 -17.71
N LEU A 352 -5.12 -30.26 -17.43
CA LEU A 352 -5.24 -31.20 -16.31
C LEU A 352 -4.32 -32.43 -16.47
N GLU A 353 -4.17 -32.94 -17.69
CA GLU A 353 -3.26 -34.05 -18.00
C GLU A 353 -1.79 -33.70 -17.71
N ASN A 354 -1.39 -32.43 -17.88
CA ASN A 354 -0.03 -31.97 -17.56
C ASN A 354 0.33 -32.06 -16.06
N TYR A 355 -0.67 -32.25 -15.18
CA TYR A 355 -0.48 -32.36 -13.72
C TYR A 355 -0.79 -33.75 -13.16
N SER A 356 -1.15 -34.69 -14.03
CA SER A 356 -1.50 -36.06 -13.68
C SER A 356 -0.28 -36.95 -13.51
#